data_AF-A0A3N7FYR5-F1
#
_entry.id   AF-A0A3N7FYR5-F1
#
_cell.length_a   1.000
_cell.length_b   1.000
_cell.length_c   1.000
_cell.angle_alpha   90.00
_cell.angle_beta   90.00
_cell.angle_gamma   90.00
#
_symmetry.space_group_name_H-M   'P 1'
#
loop_
_entity.id
_entity.type
_entity.pdbx_description
1 polymer ?
#
loop_
_entity_poly.entity_id
_entity_poly.type
_entity_poly.pdbx_seq_one_letter_code
_entity_poly.pdbx_strand_id
1 'polypeptide(L)'
;MISRSEYLNRLVFQRRSNGGKGTFPKIQLHNFPVGSEIFEIAVKFCYGWKVDLTASNIAPVHCAARFLEMSNYLEQGNLISKTEAFISFVLL
;
A
#
# COMPACT_ATOMS: atom_id res chain seq x y z
N MET A 1 -3.73 -6.90 -3.22
CA MET A 1 -3.75 -5.48 -2.75
C MET A 1 -4.71 -5.27 -1.59
N ILE A 2 -6.02 -5.50 -1.75
CA ILE A 2 -7.00 -5.34 -0.65
C ILE A 2 -6.64 -6.23 0.55
N SER A 3 -6.21 -7.47 0.31
CA SER A 3 -5.75 -8.41 1.34
C SER A 3 -4.54 -7.94 2.15
N ARG A 4 -3.80 -6.94 1.66
CA ARG A 4 -2.55 -6.46 2.26
C ARG A 4 -2.65 -5.02 2.79
N SER A 5 -3.81 -4.38 2.67
CA SER A 5 -4.06 -2.98 3.07
C SER A 5 -5.36 -2.88 3.85
N GLU A 6 -5.26 -2.50 5.13
CA GLU A 6 -6.44 -2.32 6.00
C GLU A 6 -7.28 -1.13 5.53
N TYR A 7 -6.63 -0.06 5.07
CA TYR A 7 -7.27 1.14 4.54
C TYR A 7 -8.17 0.82 3.35
N LEU A 8 -7.65 0.09 2.35
CA LEU A 8 -8.43 -0.31 1.18
C LEU A 8 -9.55 -1.27 1.55
N ASN A 9 -9.30 -2.20 2.47
CA ASN A 9 -10.31 -3.12 2.95
C ASN A 9 -11.50 -2.36 3.55
N ARG A 10 -11.23 -1.37 4.42
CA ARG A 10 -12.25 -0.51 5.01
C ARG A 10 -13.04 0.27 3.96
N LEU A 11 -12.38 0.85 2.95
CA LEU A 11 -13.07 1.57 1.87
C LEU A 11 -13.97 0.65 1.03
N VAL A 12 -13.54 -0.58 0.76
CA VAL A 12 -14.36 -1.59 0.06
C VAL A 12 -15.61 -1.91 0.87
N PHE A 13 -15.46 -2.17 2.17
CA PHE A 13 -16.57 -2.51 3.06
C PHE A 13 -17.58 -1.37 3.21
N GLN A 14 -17.13 -0.13 3.42
CA GLN A 14 -17.99 1.03 3.51
C GLN A 14 -18.83 1.22 2.23
N ARG A 15 -18.20 1.07 1.06
CA ARG A 15 -18.92 1.21 -0.22
C ARG A 15 -19.97 0.11 -0.43
N ARG A 16 -19.65 -1.13 -0.05
CA ARG A 16 -20.60 -2.26 -0.12
C ARG A 16 -21.81 -2.01 0.78
N SER A 17 -21.59 -1.46 1.98
CA SER A 17 -22.65 -1.12 2.93
C SER A 17 -23.57 0.01 2.42
N ASN A 18 -23.02 1.00 1.72
CA ASN A 18 -23.77 2.14 1.19
C ASN A 18 -24.58 1.84 -0.10
N GLY A 19 -24.81 0.58 -0.45
CA GLY A 19 -25.73 0.20 -1.52
C GLY A 19 -25.28 0.61 -2.94
N GLY A 20 -23.98 0.82 -3.16
CA GLY A 20 -23.45 1.22 -4.47
C GLY A 20 -23.70 0.18 -5.56
N LYS A 21 -24.81 0.32 -6.31
CA LYS A 21 -25.24 -0.52 -7.44
C LYS A 21 -24.42 -0.26 -8.73
N GLY A 22 -23.10 -0.34 -8.64
CA GLY A 22 -22.22 -0.32 -9.82
C GLY A 22 -21.63 -1.70 -10.07
N THR A 23 -21.59 -2.15 -11.32
CA THR A 23 -20.93 -3.40 -11.75
C THR A 23 -19.45 -3.47 -11.34
N PHE A 24 -18.81 -2.31 -11.08
CA PHE A 24 -17.44 -2.21 -10.58
C PHE A 24 -17.35 -1.20 -9.41
N PRO A 25 -16.91 -1.63 -8.20
CA PRO A 25 -16.70 -0.71 -7.09
C PRO A 25 -15.50 0.21 -7.36
N LYS A 26 -15.75 1.49 -7.67
CA LYS A 26 -14.71 2.51 -7.91
C LYS A 26 -14.21 3.15 -6.61
N ILE A 27 -13.06 2.74 -6.09
CA ILE A 27 -12.49 3.34 -4.87
C ILE A 27 -11.73 4.63 -5.25
N GLN A 28 -12.00 5.73 -4.56
CA GLN A 28 -11.22 6.96 -4.69
C GLN A 28 -10.27 7.08 -3.49
N LEU A 29 -8.97 7.16 -3.78
CA LEU A 29 -7.93 7.45 -2.81
C LEU A 29 -7.72 8.96 -2.76
N HIS A 30 -8.39 9.64 -1.84
CA HIS A 30 -8.16 11.07 -1.63
C HIS A 30 -6.82 11.28 -0.93
N ASN A 31 -6.05 12.27 -1.38
CA ASN A 31 -4.82 12.74 -0.73
C ASN A 31 -3.69 11.70 -0.63
N PHE A 32 -3.51 10.85 -1.64
CA PHE A 32 -2.33 9.98 -1.65
C PHE A 32 -1.05 10.84 -1.71
N PRO A 33 -0.18 10.79 -0.70
CA PRO A 33 0.80 11.86 -0.47
C PRO A 33 2.03 11.82 -1.39
N VAL A 34 2.19 10.74 -2.17
CA VAL A 34 3.50 10.38 -2.75
C VAL A 34 3.48 10.22 -4.28
N GLY A 35 2.36 10.54 -4.93
CA GLY A 35 2.21 10.42 -6.38
C GLY A 35 1.90 9.01 -6.89
N SER A 36 1.46 8.90 -8.15
CA SER A 36 0.98 7.65 -8.75
C SER A 36 2.07 6.61 -8.97
N GLU A 37 3.32 7.03 -9.19
CA GLU A 37 4.45 6.13 -9.47
C GLU A 37 4.78 5.26 -8.25
N ILE A 38 4.73 5.85 -7.06
CA ILE A 38 4.94 5.15 -5.79
C ILE A 38 3.76 4.24 -5.46
N PHE A 39 2.55 4.68 -5.79
CA PHE A 39 1.37 3.82 -5.70
C PHE A 39 1.51 2.59 -6.58
N GLU A 40 2.02 2.74 -7.81
CA GLU A 40 2.27 1.63 -8.71
C GLU A 40 3.26 0.61 -8.12
N ILE A 41 4.31 1.06 -7.43
CA ILE A 41 5.23 0.16 -6.70
C ILE A 41 4.47 -0.65 -5.64
N ALA A 42 3.64 0.02 -4.82
CA ALA A 42 2.85 -0.67 -3.80
C ALA A 42 1.85 -1.67 -4.41
N VAL A 43 1.25 -1.34 -5.56
CA VAL A 43 0.37 -2.22 -6.33
C VAL A 43 1.14 -3.43 -6.84
N LYS A 44 2.27 -3.23 -7.54
CA LYS A 44 3.13 -4.30 -8.06
C LYS A 44 3.53 -5.27 -6.96
N PHE A 45 4.01 -4.74 -5.84
CA PHE A 45 4.35 -5.52 -4.65
C PHE A 45 3.16 -6.40 -4.20
N CYS A 46 1.97 -5.80 -4.11
CA CYS A 46 0.75 -6.50 -3.70
C CYS A 46 0.30 -7.63 -4.61
N TYR A 47 0.73 -7.63 -5.88
CA TYR A 47 0.46 -8.68 -6.85
C TYR A 47 1.62 -9.68 -6.96
N GLY A 48 2.61 -9.60 -6.07
CA GLY A 48 3.75 -10.51 -6.03
C GLY A 48 4.84 -10.19 -7.06
N TRP A 49 4.77 -9.03 -7.71
CA TRP A 49 5.86 -8.58 -8.58
C TRP A 49 7.09 -8.22 -7.74
N LYS A 50 8.27 -8.46 -8.30
CA LYS A 50 9.51 -7.94 -7.75
C LYS A 50 9.50 -6.42 -7.92
N VAL A 51 9.77 -5.71 -6.83
CA VAL A 51 9.87 -4.26 -6.79
C VAL A 51 11.25 -3.88 -6.29
N ASP A 52 11.89 -2.95 -6.99
CA ASP A 52 13.22 -2.48 -6.63
C ASP A 52 13.10 -1.33 -5.64
N LEU A 53 13.49 -1.60 -4.39
CA LEU A 53 13.61 -0.60 -3.34
C LEU A 53 15.03 -0.01 -3.39
N THR A 54 15.12 1.31 -3.49
CA THR A 54 16.36 2.05 -3.65
C THR A 54 16.40 3.22 -2.69
N ALA A 55 17.59 3.77 -2.43
CA ALA A 55 17.73 4.93 -1.53
C ALA A 55 16.91 6.16 -1.99
N SER A 56 16.64 6.30 -3.29
CA SER A 56 15.84 7.40 -3.84
C SER A 56 14.33 7.20 -3.68
N ASN A 57 13.85 5.96 -3.65
CA ASN A 57 12.41 5.67 -3.59
C ASN A 57 11.95 5.13 -2.22
N ILE A 58 12.86 4.80 -1.30
CA ILE A 58 12.50 4.08 -0.08
C ILE A 58 11.62 4.92 0.86
N ALA A 59 11.96 6.18 1.10
CA ALA A 59 11.19 7.08 1.93
C ALA A 59 9.76 7.28 1.39
N PRO A 60 9.57 7.60 0.10
CA PRO A 60 8.23 7.70 -0.45
C PRO A 60 7.44 6.37 -0.40
N VAL A 61 8.08 5.23 -0.69
CA VAL A 61 7.41 3.92 -0.61
C VAL A 61 7.00 3.57 0.83
N HIS A 62 7.82 3.92 1.83
CA HIS A 62 7.48 3.76 3.24
C HIS A 62 6.24 4.60 3.62
N CYS A 63 6.19 5.86 3.19
CA CYS A 63 5.03 6.73 3.40
C CYS A 63 3.76 6.15 2.76
N ALA A 64 3.87 5.61 1.53
CA ALA A 64 2.76 4.95 0.85
C ALA A 64 2.28 3.70 1.59
N ALA A 65 3.20 2.85 2.06
CA ALA A 65 2.86 1.65 2.83
C ALA A 65 2.14 2.00 4.14
N ARG A 66 2.57 3.06 4.83
CA ARG A 66 1.91 3.58 6.04
C ARG A 66 0.52 4.17 5.72
N PHE A 67 0.40 4.96 4.66
CA PHE A 67 -0.87 5.54 4.24
C PHE A 67 -1.90 4.46 3.89
N LEU A 68 -1.46 3.39 3.21
CA LEU A 68 -2.30 2.25 2.87
C LEU A 68 -2.57 1.32 4.07
N GLU A 69 -2.07 1.65 5.26
CA GLU A 69 -2.20 0.82 6.47
C GLU A 69 -1.79 -0.63 6.17
N MET A 70 -0.66 -0.79 5.50
CA MET A 70 -0.05 -2.11 5.28
C MET A 70 0.63 -2.54 6.57
N SER A 71 0.22 -3.68 7.11
CA SER A 71 0.72 -4.20 8.38
C SER A 71 1.24 -5.64 8.23
N ASN A 72 2.12 -6.05 9.14
CA ASN A 72 2.55 -7.45 9.23
C ASN A 72 1.44 -8.38 9.73
N TYR A 73 0.40 -7.84 10.34
CA TYR A 73 -0.75 -8.61 10.80
C TYR A 73 -1.56 -9.18 9.63
N LEU A 74 -1.59 -8.47 8.50
CA LEU A 74 -2.22 -8.95 7.27
C LEU A 74 -1.36 -9.97 6.52
N GLU A 75 -0.05 -9.72 6.46
CA GLU A 75 0.88 -10.61 5.78
C GLU A 75 2.29 -10.44 6.33
N GLN A 76 2.94 -11.56 6.65
CA GLN A 76 4.33 -11.53 7.11
C GLN A 76 5.24 -11.03 5.97
N GLY A 77 6.02 -9.97 6.26
CA GLY A 77 6.91 -9.38 5.27
C GLY A 77 6.18 -8.50 4.25
N ASN A 78 5.06 -7.90 4.64
CA ASN A 78 4.36 -6.85 3.88
C ASN A 78 5.30 -5.66 3.58
N LEU A 79 4.86 -4.75 2.71
CA LEU A 79 5.69 -3.68 2.17
C LEU A 79 6.31 -2.80 3.27
N ILE A 80 5.55 -2.52 4.33
CA ILE A 80 6.02 -1.70 5.47
C ILE A 80 7.32 -2.26 6.06
N SER A 81 7.37 -3.56 6.32
CA SER A 81 8.49 -4.24 6.97
C SER A 81 9.71 -4.30 6.08
N LYS A 82 9.50 -4.48 4.77
CA LYS A 82 10.59 -4.40 3.79
C LYS A 82 11.18 -3.01 3.73
N THR A 83 10.33 -1.97 3.81
CA THR A 83 10.81 -0.59 3.81
C THR A 83 11.53 -0.23 5.11
N GLU A 84 11.03 -0.66 6.26
CA GLU A 84 11.67 -0.47 7.56
C GLU A 84 13.02 -1.16 7.63
N ALA A 85 13.10 -2.43 7.18
CA ALA A 85 14.36 -3.16 7.13
C ALA A 85 15.41 -2.47 6.25
N PHE A 86 15.01 -1.94 5.08
CA PHE A 86 15.92 -1.18 4.22
C PHE A 86 16.37 0.12 4.87
N ILE A 87 15.46 0.88 5.49
CA ILE A 87 15.79 2.13 6.20
C ILE A 87 16.77 1.83 7.34
N SER A 88 16.52 0.81 8.15
CA SER A 88 17.43 0.38 9.21
C SER A 88 18.79 -0.05 8.66
N PHE A 89 18.83 -0.73 7.52
CA PHE A 89 20.08 -1.13 6.87
C PHE A 89 20.89 0.08 6.37
N VAL A 90 20.24 1.13 5.87
CA VAL A 90 20.93 2.35 5.38
C VAL A 90 21.42 3.24 6.52
N LEU A 91 20.76 3.19 7.69
CA LEU A 91 21.12 3.99 8.86
C LEU A 91 22.22 3.37 9.74
N LEU A 92 22.53 2.08 9.53
CA LEU A 92 23.62 1.35 10.19
C LEU A 92 24.93 1.49 9.41
#